data_AF-A0A1I5PVB7-F1
#
_entry.id   AF-A0A1I5PVB7-F1
#
_cell.length_a   1.000
_cell.length_b   1.000
_cell.length_c   1.000
_cell.angle_alpha   90.00
_cell.angle_beta   90.00
_cell.angle_gamma   90.00
#
_symmetry.space_group_name_H-M   'P 1'
#
loop_
_entity.id
_entity.type
_entity.pdbx_description
1 polymer ?
#
loop_
_entity_poly.entity_id
_entity_poly.type
_entity_poly.pdbx_seq_one_letter_code
_entity_poly.pdbx_strand_id
1 'polypeptide(L)' 'MARGHGIGVVTPGALSGSQWREAVEVVDSPGFKPQVRCWLPHRPPGRQAGAPDRGALAEALKGPMPLMS' A
#
# COMPACT_ATOMS: atom_id res chain seq x y z
N MET A 1 3.98 6.20 14.68
CA MET A 1 3.42 7.57 14.72
C MET A 1 2.51 7.78 15.92
N ALA A 2 1.38 7.06 16.04
CA ALA A 2 0.34 7.31 17.07
C ALA A 2 0.80 7.35 18.53
N ARG A 3 1.98 6.82 18.87
CA ARG A 3 2.60 6.94 20.20
C ARG A 3 3.49 8.19 20.36
N GLY A 4 3.45 9.16 19.44
CA GLY A 4 4.25 10.39 19.50
C GLY A 4 5.73 10.29 19.11
N HIS A 5 6.17 9.19 18.49
CA HIS A 5 7.60 8.92 18.23
C HIS A 5 8.14 9.46 16.89
N GLY A 6 7.31 10.16 16.08
CA GLY A 6 7.75 10.75 14.82
C GLY A 6 6.73 10.67 13.68
N ILE A 7 7.18 11.06 12.48
CA ILE A 7 6.42 11.11 11.23
C ILE A 7 6.67 9.89 10.33
N GLY A 8 5.78 9.63 9.37
CA GLY A 8 5.88 8.52 8.45
C GLY A 8 5.00 8.72 7.21
N VAL A 9 5.31 8.01 6.14
CA VAL A 9 4.57 8.06 4.87
C VAL A 9 3.71 6.80 4.78
N VAL A 10 2.42 6.99 4.53
CA VAL A 10 1.45 5.90 4.38
C VAL A 10 0.56 6.19 3.18
N THR A 11 0.09 5.15 2.50
CA THR A 11 -0.90 5.33 1.43
C THR A 11 -2.27 5.68 2.04
N PRO A 12 -3.10 6.49 1.36
CA PRO A 12 -4.44 6.83 1.88
C PRO A 12 -5.30 5.59 2.18
N GLY A 13 -5.20 4.55 1.34
CA GLY A 13 -5.91 3.28 1.56
C GLY A 13 -5.51 2.61 2.86
N ALA A 14 -4.20 2.52 3.14
CA ALA A 14 -3.71 1.95 4.39
C ALA A 14 -4.09 2.78 5.62
N LEU A 15 -4.08 4.11 5.54
CA LEU A 15 -4.55 4.96 6.65
C LEU A 15 -6.05 4.81 6.89
N SER A 16 -6.85 4.67 5.83
CA SER A 16 -8.32 4.58 5.94
C SER A 16 -8.80 3.35 6.71
N GLY A 17 -8.07 2.22 6.62
CA GLY A 17 -8.34 0.98 7.35
C GLY A 17 -7.64 0.87 8.70
N SER A 18 -6.90 1.89 9.13
CA SER A 18 -6.11 1.85 10.36
C SER A 18 -6.97 2.15 11.59
N GLN A 19 -6.81 1.33 12.64
CA GLN A 19 -7.37 1.63 13.97
C GLN A 19 -6.83 2.94 14.58
N TRP A 20 -5.69 3.44 14.07
CA TRP A 20 -5.03 4.64 14.58
C TRP A 20 -5.37 5.90 13.79
N ARG A 21 -6.32 5.82 12.83
CA ARG A 21 -6.65 6.93 11.94
C ARG A 21 -6.99 8.23 12.68
N GLU A 22 -7.68 8.13 13.81
CA GLU A 22 -8.07 9.29 14.63
C GLU A 22 -6.95 9.75 15.58
N ALA A 23 -5.91 8.94 15.77
CA ALA A 23 -4.77 9.24 16.63
C ALA A 23 -3.58 9.83 15.87
N VAL A 24 -3.76 10.16 14.58
CA VAL A 24 -2.71 10.72 13.72
C VAL A 24 -3.27 11.88 12.90
N GLU A 25 -2.39 12.82 12.56
CA GLU A 25 -2.70 13.96 11.70
C GLU A 25 -2.01 13.81 10.35
N VAL A 26 -2.69 14.22 9.27
CA VAL A 26 -2.08 14.31 7.94
C VAL A 26 -1.39 15.66 7.82
N VAL A 27 -0.05 15.63 7.67
CA VAL A 27 0.75 16.83 7.46
C VAL A 27 0.71 17.22 5.99
N ASP A 28 0.25 18.43 5.68
CA ASP A 28 0.37 18.97 4.33
C ASP A 28 1.85 19.20 3.99
N SER A 29 2.29 18.69 2.85
CA SER A 29 3.69 18.70 2.42
C SER A 29 3.79 19.19 0.97
N PRO A 30 3.76 20.52 0.74
CA PRO A 30 3.80 21.08 -0.60
C PRO A 30 5.02 20.61 -1.38
N GLY A 31 4.82 20.17 -2.62
CA GLY A 31 5.88 19.67 -3.49
C GLY A 31 6.31 18.22 -3.21
N PHE A 32 5.76 17.56 -2.18
CA PHE A 32 6.01 16.15 -1.93
C PHE A 32 5.24 15.28 -2.92
N LYS A 33 5.96 14.64 -3.86
CA LYS A 33 5.40 13.78 -4.91
C LYS A 33 5.94 12.34 -4.76
N PRO A 34 5.54 11.61 -3.71
CA PRO A 34 6.02 10.25 -3.50
C PRO A 34 5.52 9.33 -4.62
N GLN A 35 6.36 8.40 -5.07
CA GLN A 35 5.99 7.38 -6.05
C GLN A 35 6.14 5.99 -5.43
N VAL A 36 5.08 5.20 -5.49
CA VAL A 36 5.11 3.77 -5.15
C VAL A 36 5.22 2.99 -6.44
N ARG A 37 6.24 2.12 -6.55
CA ARG A 37 6.39 1.19 -7.66
C ARG A 37 6.10 -0.22 -7.17
N CYS A 38 5.11 -0.87 -7.77
CA CYS A 38 4.78 -2.27 -7.51
C CYS A 38 5.34 -3.15 -8.64
N TRP A 39 5.94 -4.26 -8.28
CA TRP A 39 6.53 -5.22 -9.21
C TRP A 39 5.81 -6.55 -9.08
N LEU A 40 5.48 -7.17 -10.22
CA LEU A 40 4.94 -8.53 -10.26
C LEU A 40 6.07 -9.49 -10.65
N PRO A 41 6.70 -10.18 -9.68
CA PRO A 41 7.75 -11.12 -10.01
C PRO A 41 7.17 -12.31 -10.80
N HIS A 42 7.68 -12.52 -12.01
CA HIS A 42 7.36 -13.70 -12.79
C HIS A 42 8.25 -14.86 -12.35
N ARG A 43 7.68 -15.84 -11.65
CA ARG A 43 8.34 -17.14 -11.42
C ARG A 43 7.84 -18.11 -12.50
N PRO A 44 8.73 -18.87 -13.17
CA PRO A 44 8.29 -19.99 -14.00
C PRO A 44 7.40 -20.89 -13.15
N PRO A 45 6.17 -21.21 -13.59
CA PRO A 45 5.25 -21.96 -12.77
C PRO A 45 5.89 -23.30 -12.41
N GLY A 46 6.16 -23.51 -11.11
CA GLY A 46 6.32 -24.86 -10.60
C GLY A 46 5.01 -25.61 -10.81
N ARG A 47 5.02 -26.94 -10.77
CA ARG A 47 3.89 -27.83 -11.12
C ARG A 47 2.53 -27.52 -10.43
N GLN A 48 2.50 -26.62 -9.44
CA GLN A 48 1.34 -26.22 -8.63
C GLN A 48 1.12 -24.70 -8.52
N ALA A 49 1.93 -23.84 -9.14
CA ALA A 49 1.74 -22.39 -9.07
C ALA A 49 1.17 -21.88 -10.40
N GLY A 50 -0.03 -21.29 -10.37
CA GLY A 50 -0.60 -20.59 -11.53
C GLY A 50 0.29 -19.44 -11.99
N ALA A 51 0.20 -19.08 -13.28
CA ALA A 51 0.88 -17.90 -13.80
C ALA A 51 0.34 -16.63 -13.10
N PRO A 52 1.18 -15.61 -12.86
CA PRO A 52 0.72 -14.37 -12.25
C PRO A 52 -0.27 -13.65 -13.17
N ASP A 53 -1.47 -13.34 -12.65
CA ASP A 53 -2.49 -12.61 -13.39
C ASP A 53 -2.26 -11.10 -13.30
N ARG A 54 -1.77 -10.53 -14.41
CA ARG A 54 -1.54 -9.09 -14.56
C ARG A 54 -2.83 -8.28 -14.48
N GLY A 55 -3.95 -8.83 -14.98
CA GLY A 55 -5.25 -8.18 -14.94
C GLY A 55 -5.75 -8.06 -13.50
N ALA A 56 -5.70 -9.16 -12.75
CA ALA A 56 -6.06 -9.15 -11.32
C ALA A 56 -5.19 -8.17 -10.51
N LEU A 57 -3.88 -8.10 -10.77
CA LEU A 57 -3.03 -7.10 -10.11
C LEU A 57 -3.43 -5.67 -10.48
N ALA A 58 -3.67 -5.40 -11.77
CA ALA A 58 -4.07 -4.08 -12.22
C ALA A 58 -5.39 -3.63 -11.58
N GLU A 59 -6.38 -4.52 -11.45
CA GLU A 59 -7.63 -4.22 -10.74
C GLU A 59 -7.41 -4.00 -9.24
N ALA A 60 -6.58 -4.82 -8.59
CA ALA A 60 -6.28 -4.68 -7.17
C ALA A 60 -5.60 -3.33 -6.85
N LEU A 61 -4.77 -2.81 -7.77
CA LEU A 61 -4.12 -1.51 -7.62
C LEU A 61 -5.07 -0.31 -7.75
N LYS A 62 -6.28 -0.49 -8.29
CA LYS A 62 -7.30 0.59 -8.35
C LYS A 62 -8.02 0.78 -7.01
N GLY A 63 -8.02 -0.24 -6.15
CA GLY A 63 -8.69 -0.21 -4.85
C GLY A 63 -7.81 0.35 -3.72
N PRO A 64 -8.41 0.66 -2.55
CA PRO A 64 -7.63 0.98 -1.36
C PRO A 64 -6.79 -0.24 -0.97
N MET A 65 -5.46 -0.04 -0.96
CA MET A 65 -4.52 -1.10 -0.61
C MET A 65 -4.78 -1.53 0.84
N PRO A 66 -5.11 -2.80 1.11
CA PRO A 66 -5.36 -3.25 2.48
C PRO A 66 -4.07 -3.14 3.30
N LEU A 67 -4.21 -2.74 4.56
CA LEU A 67 -3.15 -2.93 5.54
C LEU A 67 -2.89 -4.43 5.65
N MET A 68 -1.70 -4.87 5.25
CA MET A 68 -1.23 -6.18 5.68
C MET A 68 -0.81 -6.06 7.14
N SER A 69 -1.51 -6.79 8.01
CA SER A 69 -1.25 -6.86 9.45
C SER A 69 0.05 -7.56 9.78
#